data_AF-G2FTU4-F1
#
_entry.id   AF-G2FTU4-F1
#
_cell.length_a   1.000
_cell.length_b   1.000
_cell.length_c   1.000
_cell.angle_alpha   90.00
_cell.angle_beta   90.00
_cell.angle_gamma   90.00
#
_symmetry.space_group_name_H-M   'P 1'
#
loop_
_entity.id
_entity.type
_entity.pdbx_description
1 polymer ?
#
loop_
_entity_poly.entity_id
_entity_poly.type
_entity_poly.pdbx_seq_one_letter_code
_entity_poly.pdbx_strand_id
1 'polypeptide(L)'
;MKNLNRLFKKTDEVLLEKGLFSKSPYIELPDRVEYVHDKSYYGSFFGKSDRSLNTVEISNIFNVIDFKTAMRTLKQGFAQVTKIDKVRNHFYRGVRMADKQLEVLGSLLEKDDLPKSEILNDLITDSTQSPYSDRLMMFHTTIAMARIIMAYGIGLTNNSRKDIVSDFTRLMVEILEFSKDGVDVMIEYGWLERVPQTVNREELTH
;
A
#
# COMPACT_ATOMS: atom_id res chain seq x y z
N MET A 1 -6.20 -13.45 -20.63
CA MET A 1 -5.02 -12.60 -20.29
C MET A 1 -4.65 -11.59 -21.38
N LYS A 2 -4.44 -11.96 -22.67
CA LYS A 2 -4.05 -11.00 -23.73
C LYS A 2 -4.98 -9.76 -23.87
N ASN A 3 -6.30 -9.95 -23.78
CA ASN A 3 -7.26 -8.84 -23.87
C ASN A 3 -7.19 -7.89 -22.67
N LEU A 4 -6.86 -8.40 -21.48
CA LEU A 4 -6.76 -7.61 -20.25
C LEU A 4 -5.52 -6.72 -20.29
N ASN A 5 -4.36 -7.27 -20.67
CA ASN A 5 -3.13 -6.47 -20.81
C ASN A 5 -3.29 -5.37 -21.87
N ARG A 6 -4.01 -5.66 -22.96
CA ARG A 6 -4.31 -4.65 -23.98
C ARG A 6 -5.21 -3.54 -23.43
N LEU A 7 -6.19 -3.88 -22.60
CA LEU A 7 -7.07 -2.90 -21.97
C LEU A 7 -6.29 -2.02 -21.00
N PHE A 8 -5.49 -2.62 -20.10
CA PHE A 8 -4.65 -1.85 -19.17
C PHE A 8 -3.71 -0.91 -19.89
N LYS A 9 -2.97 -1.40 -20.90
CA LYS A 9 -2.08 -0.56 -21.70
C LYS A 9 -2.81 0.64 -22.33
N LYS A 10 -3.98 0.41 -22.92
CA LYS A 10 -4.79 1.49 -23.50
C LYS A 10 -5.26 2.49 -22.44
N THR A 11 -5.66 2.00 -21.27
CA THR A 11 -6.07 2.87 -20.16
C THR A 11 -4.90 3.74 -19.71
N ASP A 12 -3.72 3.14 -19.53
CA ASP A 12 -2.51 3.86 -19.08
C ASP A 12 -2.09 4.91 -20.12
N GLU A 13 -2.10 4.57 -21.42
CA GLU A 13 -1.82 5.51 -22.51
C GLU A 13 -2.79 6.70 -22.48
N VAL A 14 -4.09 6.45 -22.33
CA VAL A 14 -5.11 7.51 -22.27
C VAL A 14 -4.95 8.38 -21.01
N LEU A 15 -4.67 7.79 -19.86
CA LEU A 15 -4.46 8.54 -18.61
C LEU A 15 -3.18 9.39 -18.69
N LEU A 16 -2.12 8.87 -19.30
CA LEU A 16 -0.88 9.61 -19.56
C LEU A 16 -1.11 10.79 -20.51
N GLU A 17 -1.80 10.57 -21.64
CA GLU A 17 -2.14 11.63 -22.60
C GLU A 17 -2.98 12.74 -21.96
N LYS A 18 -3.86 12.40 -21.02
CA LYS A 18 -4.70 13.34 -20.28
C LYS A 18 -4.00 13.99 -19.08
N GLY A 19 -2.77 13.59 -18.74
CA GLY A 19 -2.06 14.07 -17.56
C GLY A 19 -2.65 13.61 -16.23
N LEU A 20 -3.44 12.53 -16.24
CA LEU A 20 -4.11 11.95 -15.07
C LEU A 20 -3.35 10.75 -14.47
N PHE A 21 -2.25 10.33 -15.10
CA PHE A 21 -1.41 9.24 -14.62
C PHE A 21 -0.10 9.79 -14.05
N SER A 22 0.22 9.40 -12.82
CA SER A 22 1.49 9.75 -12.19
C SER A 22 2.64 9.14 -13.00
N LYS A 23 3.62 9.97 -13.36
CA LYS A 23 4.80 9.50 -14.08
C LYS A 23 5.79 8.94 -13.08
N SER A 24 6.29 7.74 -13.34
CA SER A 24 7.39 7.18 -12.57
C SER A 24 8.61 8.11 -12.60
N PRO A 25 9.39 8.19 -11.51
CA PRO A 25 10.62 8.96 -11.47
C PRO A 25 11.56 8.52 -12.59
N TYR A 26 12.13 9.50 -13.29
CA TYR A 26 13.18 9.27 -14.27
C TYR A 26 14.54 9.22 -13.58
N ILE A 27 15.40 8.31 -14.00
CA ILE A 27 16.80 8.25 -13.58
C ILE A 27 17.69 8.29 -14.82
N GLU A 28 18.88 8.88 -14.67
CA GLU A 28 19.89 8.84 -15.72
C GLU A 28 20.41 7.41 -15.90
N LEU A 29 20.56 7.00 -17.17
CA LEU A 29 21.11 5.70 -17.49
C LEU A 29 22.63 5.72 -17.32
N PRO A 30 23.23 4.77 -16.60
CA PRO A 30 24.67 4.72 -16.45
C PRO A 30 25.34 4.31 -17.78
N ASP A 31 26.48 4.95 -18.10
CA ASP A 31 27.25 4.64 -19.32
C ASP A 31 28.03 3.32 -19.24
N ARG A 32 28.17 2.73 -18.05
CA ARG A 32 28.95 1.52 -17.79
C ARG A 32 28.41 0.73 -16.61
N VAL A 33 28.79 -0.54 -16.53
CA VAL A 33 28.48 -1.42 -15.40
C VAL A 33 29.41 -1.09 -14.22
N GLU A 34 28.86 -0.97 -13.03
CA GLU A 34 29.59 -0.81 -11.77
C GLU A 34 29.32 -2.00 -10.85
N TYR A 35 30.32 -2.41 -10.08
CA TYR A 35 30.23 -3.55 -9.17
C TYR A 35 30.29 -3.09 -7.71
N VAL A 36 29.53 -3.77 -6.85
CA VAL A 36 29.59 -3.53 -5.41
C VAL A 36 30.87 -4.13 -4.85
N HIS A 37 31.76 -3.29 -4.31
CA HIS A 37 33.04 -3.71 -3.76
C HIS A 37 33.08 -3.74 -2.22
N ASP A 38 32.13 -3.09 -1.55
CA ASP A 38 32.09 -3.01 -0.08
C ASP A 38 30.68 -3.22 0.49
N LYS A 39 30.60 -3.82 1.68
CA LYS A 39 29.33 -4.15 2.36
C LYS A 39 28.60 -2.91 2.90
N SER A 40 29.26 -1.77 3.02
CA SER A 40 28.63 -0.46 3.31
C SER A 40 27.53 -0.10 2.30
N TYR A 41 27.53 -0.72 1.12
CA TYR A 41 26.45 -0.63 0.13
C TYR A 41 25.05 -0.88 0.72
N TYR A 42 24.95 -1.76 1.72
CA TYR A 42 23.67 -2.08 2.38
C TYR A 42 23.28 -1.07 3.47
N GLY A 43 24.19 -0.19 3.90
CA GLY A 43 23.97 0.78 4.96
C GLY A 43 23.68 0.18 6.33
N SER A 44 22.93 0.93 7.14
CA SER A 44 22.51 0.59 8.50
C SER A 44 20.99 0.62 8.65
N PHE A 45 20.45 -0.16 9.60
CA PHE A 45 19.03 -0.14 9.95
C PHE A 45 18.57 1.19 10.56
N PHE A 46 19.50 2.03 11.03
CA PHE A 46 19.20 3.30 11.71
C PHE A 46 19.34 4.53 10.80
N GLY A 47 19.08 4.37 9.49
CA GLY A 47 18.93 5.50 8.56
C GLY A 47 20.22 6.13 8.01
N LYS A 48 21.37 5.49 8.21
CA LYS A 48 22.63 5.88 7.55
C LYS A 48 22.90 4.96 6.37
N SER A 49 22.92 5.53 5.16
CA SER A 49 23.42 4.90 3.95
C SER A 49 24.26 5.91 3.19
N ASP A 50 25.40 5.47 2.67
CA ASP A 50 26.37 6.32 1.95
C ASP A 50 26.08 6.36 0.44
N ARG A 51 24.95 5.80 -0.01
CA ARG A 51 24.55 5.79 -1.42
C ARG A 51 23.10 6.21 -1.63
N SER A 52 22.82 6.79 -2.79
CA SER A 52 21.46 7.02 -3.27
C SER A 52 20.70 5.72 -3.58
N LEU A 53 19.39 5.81 -3.67
CA LEU A 53 18.49 4.72 -4.04
C LEU A 53 18.81 4.20 -5.44
N ASN A 54 18.73 2.87 -5.61
CA ASN A 54 18.83 2.26 -6.93
C ASN A 54 17.45 2.17 -7.61
N THR A 55 17.42 1.85 -8.90
CA THR A 55 16.19 1.79 -9.71
C THR A 55 15.13 0.84 -9.13
N VAL A 56 15.56 -0.29 -8.56
CA VAL A 56 14.65 -1.28 -7.97
C VAL A 56 14.01 -0.72 -6.70
N GLU A 57 14.79 -0.07 -5.85
CA GLU A 57 14.33 0.58 -4.62
C GLU A 57 13.37 1.73 -4.92
N ILE A 58 13.72 2.59 -5.88
CA ILE A 58 12.85 3.69 -6.34
C ILE A 58 11.51 3.12 -6.85
N SER A 59 11.56 2.11 -7.71
CA SER A 59 10.36 1.49 -8.29
C SER A 59 9.46 0.91 -7.20
N ASN A 60 10.03 0.21 -6.22
CA ASN A 60 9.26 -0.39 -5.14
C ASN A 60 8.63 0.67 -4.23
N ILE A 61 9.40 1.69 -3.81
CA ILE A 61 8.89 2.78 -2.95
C ILE A 61 7.76 3.52 -3.66
N PHE A 62 7.95 3.88 -4.94
CA PHE A 62 6.95 4.57 -5.74
C PHE A 62 5.66 3.75 -5.89
N ASN A 63 5.77 2.46 -6.25
CA ASN A 63 4.60 1.58 -6.37
C ASN A 63 3.83 1.43 -5.04
N VAL A 64 4.54 1.35 -3.92
CA VAL A 64 3.90 1.31 -2.59
C VAL A 64 3.20 2.64 -2.30
N ILE A 65 3.83 3.78 -2.57
CA ILE A 65 3.22 5.11 -2.42
C ILE A 65 1.93 5.23 -3.25
N ASP A 66 1.97 4.86 -4.52
CA ASP A 66 0.83 4.96 -5.44
C ASP A 66 -0.35 4.10 -4.94
N PHE A 67 -0.08 2.84 -4.62
CA PHE A 67 -1.13 1.95 -4.09
C PHE A 67 -1.71 2.51 -2.79
N LYS A 68 -0.86 2.99 -1.89
CA LYS A 68 -1.30 3.47 -0.57
C LYS A 68 -2.07 4.79 -0.67
N THR A 69 -1.75 5.65 -1.63
CA THR A 69 -2.49 6.88 -1.93
C THR A 69 -3.89 6.56 -2.46
N ALA A 70 -4.02 5.59 -3.37
CA ALA A 70 -5.32 5.13 -3.84
C ALA A 70 -6.17 4.57 -2.69
N MET A 71 -5.58 3.74 -1.82
CA MET A 71 -6.27 3.19 -0.65
C MET A 71 -6.66 4.24 0.39
N ARG A 72 -5.80 5.24 0.63
CA ARG A 72 -6.08 6.37 1.52
C ARG A 72 -7.34 7.10 1.04
N THR A 73 -7.35 7.44 -0.24
CA THR A 73 -8.46 8.14 -0.92
C THR A 73 -9.75 7.32 -0.84
N LEU A 74 -9.68 6.02 -1.14
CA LEU A 74 -10.82 5.11 -1.02
C LEU A 74 -11.37 5.06 0.41
N LYS A 75 -10.50 4.94 1.42
CA LYS A 75 -10.90 4.92 2.84
C LYS A 75 -11.55 6.24 3.25
N GLN A 76 -11.07 7.38 2.77
CA GLN A 76 -11.68 8.67 3.05
C GLN A 76 -13.09 8.76 2.44
N GLY A 77 -13.26 8.33 1.18
CA GLY A 77 -14.58 8.23 0.55
C GLY A 77 -15.53 7.28 1.29
N PHE A 78 -15.06 6.11 1.72
CA PHE A 78 -15.88 5.19 2.52
C PHE A 78 -16.24 5.76 3.89
N ALA A 79 -15.33 6.47 4.55
CA ALA A 79 -15.62 7.15 5.80
C ALA A 79 -16.71 8.23 5.64
N GLN A 80 -16.76 8.91 4.50
CA GLN A 80 -17.76 9.93 4.21
C GLN A 80 -19.18 9.36 4.10
N VAL A 81 -19.34 8.16 3.53
CA VAL A 81 -20.67 7.61 3.19
C VAL A 81 -21.15 6.46 4.08
N THR A 82 -20.26 5.88 4.89
CA THR A 82 -20.64 4.79 5.80
C THR A 82 -21.66 5.23 6.85
N LYS A 83 -22.57 4.33 7.23
CA LYS A 83 -23.67 4.64 8.17
C LYS A 83 -23.30 4.31 9.61
N ILE A 84 -22.49 3.27 9.82
CA ILE A 84 -22.09 2.79 11.14
C ILE A 84 -20.86 3.57 11.66
N ASP A 85 -20.99 4.20 12.82
CA ASP A 85 -19.94 5.02 13.44
C ASP A 85 -18.64 4.25 13.68
N LYS A 86 -18.74 2.99 14.07
CA LYS A 86 -17.56 2.14 14.30
C LYS A 86 -16.78 1.88 13.01
N VAL A 87 -17.48 1.63 11.91
CA VAL A 87 -16.89 1.46 10.57
C VAL A 87 -16.29 2.79 10.10
N ARG A 88 -16.98 3.91 10.33
CA ARG A 88 -16.47 5.26 10.04
C ARG A 88 -15.15 5.55 10.74
N ASN A 89 -15.11 5.30 12.05
CA ASN A 89 -13.94 5.52 12.88
C ASN A 89 -12.77 4.62 12.45
N HIS A 90 -13.06 3.37 12.07
CA HIS A 90 -12.08 2.46 11.51
C HIS A 90 -11.46 3.03 10.22
N PHE A 91 -12.26 3.52 9.27
CA PHE A 91 -11.75 4.12 8.04
C PHE A 91 -10.95 5.40 8.29
N TYR A 92 -11.43 6.32 9.13
CA TYR A 92 -10.68 7.54 9.46
C TYR A 92 -9.33 7.24 10.13
N ARG A 93 -9.27 6.22 10.99
CA ARG A 93 -7.99 5.75 11.54
C ARG A 93 -7.06 5.23 10.44
N GLY A 94 -7.61 4.50 9.46
CA GLY A 94 -6.87 4.01 8.31
C GLY A 94 -6.37 5.11 7.36
N VAL A 95 -7.06 6.26 7.30
CA VAL A 95 -6.59 7.47 6.60
C VAL A 95 -5.40 8.08 7.34
N ARG A 96 -5.52 8.31 8.66
CA ARG A 96 -4.42 8.88 9.47
C ARG A 96 -3.17 8.01 9.46
N MET A 97 -3.32 6.69 9.51
CA MET A 97 -2.21 5.75 9.35
C MET A 97 -1.57 5.90 7.96
N ALA A 98 -2.39 5.99 6.91
CA ALA A 98 -1.88 6.18 5.57
C ALA A 98 -1.13 7.51 5.41
N ASP A 99 -1.59 8.61 6.01
CA ASP A 99 -0.88 9.90 5.98
C ASP A 99 0.54 9.78 6.55
N LYS A 100 0.67 9.27 7.78
CA LYS A 100 1.97 9.09 8.44
C LYS A 100 2.92 8.20 7.64
N GLN A 101 2.40 7.11 7.11
CA GLN A 101 3.22 6.18 6.32
C GLN A 101 3.60 6.76 4.94
N LEU A 102 2.75 7.60 4.33
CA LEU A 102 3.08 8.30 3.08
C LEU A 102 4.19 9.32 3.31
N GLU A 103 4.20 10.00 4.47
CA GLU A 103 5.26 10.91 4.87
C GLU A 103 6.62 10.18 4.99
N VAL A 104 6.66 9.04 5.68
CA VAL A 104 7.88 8.21 5.80
C VAL A 104 8.38 7.80 4.42
N LEU A 105 7.54 7.19 3.59
CA LEU A 105 7.93 6.73 2.26
C LEU A 105 8.34 7.88 1.34
N GLY A 106 7.62 8.98 1.37
CA GLY A 106 7.92 10.17 0.58
C GLY A 106 9.26 10.80 0.99
N SER A 107 9.60 10.76 2.28
CA SER A 107 10.91 11.24 2.76
C SER A 107 12.08 10.40 2.26
N LEU A 108 11.86 9.12 1.91
CA LEU A 108 12.89 8.28 1.30
C LEU A 108 13.20 8.76 -0.13
N LEU A 109 12.18 9.14 -0.90
CA LEU A 109 12.35 9.67 -2.25
C LEU A 109 12.96 11.08 -2.23
N GLU A 110 12.49 11.95 -1.35
CA GLU A 110 12.99 13.33 -1.25
C GLU A 110 14.48 13.41 -0.89
N LYS A 111 15.01 12.46 -0.13
CA LYS A 111 16.44 12.42 0.22
C LYS A 111 17.36 12.30 -0.99
N ASP A 112 16.85 11.76 -2.11
CA ASP A 112 17.57 11.65 -3.38
C ASP A 112 16.95 12.57 -4.46
N ASP A 113 16.30 13.66 -4.03
CA ASP A 113 15.68 14.67 -4.90
C ASP A 113 14.63 14.11 -5.90
N LEU A 114 13.99 12.99 -5.54
CA LEU A 114 12.96 12.35 -6.35
C LEU A 114 11.56 12.90 -6.00
N PRO A 115 10.68 13.05 -7.00
CA PRO A 115 9.34 13.58 -6.77
C PRO A 115 8.50 12.64 -5.90
N LYS A 116 7.73 13.22 -4.98
CA LYS A 116 6.64 12.53 -4.29
C LYS A 116 5.47 12.33 -5.25
N SER A 117 4.78 11.19 -5.13
CA SER A 117 3.52 10.99 -5.84
C SER A 117 2.44 11.91 -5.29
N GLU A 118 1.56 12.40 -6.16
CA GLU A 118 0.47 13.29 -5.81
C GLU A 118 -0.61 12.57 -4.99
N ILE A 119 -1.17 13.25 -3.99
CA ILE A 119 -2.30 12.71 -3.22
C ILE A 119 -3.59 12.91 -4.02
N LEU A 120 -4.36 11.84 -4.22
CA LEU A 120 -5.57 11.81 -5.05
C LEU A 120 -6.83 12.37 -4.36
N ASN A 121 -6.70 13.40 -3.52
CA ASN A 121 -7.84 13.93 -2.75
C ASN A 121 -8.94 14.51 -3.64
N ASP A 122 -8.59 15.03 -4.80
CA ASP A 122 -9.52 15.65 -5.74
C ASP A 122 -10.49 14.63 -6.38
N LEU A 123 -10.25 13.33 -6.22
CA LEU A 123 -11.15 12.27 -6.67
C LEU A 123 -12.33 12.03 -5.72
N ILE A 124 -12.30 12.60 -4.51
CA ILE A 124 -13.39 12.47 -3.53
C ILE A 124 -14.44 13.52 -3.81
N THR A 125 -15.63 13.07 -4.20
CA THR A 125 -16.78 13.95 -4.47
C THR A 125 -17.50 14.38 -3.19
N ASP A 126 -18.41 15.34 -3.28
CA ASP A 126 -19.28 15.81 -2.18
C ASP A 126 -20.47 14.89 -1.88
N SER A 127 -20.61 13.78 -2.60
CA SER A 127 -21.70 12.83 -2.42
C SER A 127 -21.69 12.19 -1.02
N THR A 128 -22.80 12.30 -0.30
CA THR A 128 -23.00 11.61 0.98
C THR A 128 -23.81 10.32 0.83
N GLN A 129 -24.25 10.00 -0.39
CA GLN A 129 -25.01 8.80 -0.67
C GLN A 129 -24.06 7.62 -0.89
N SER A 130 -24.13 6.62 0.00
CA SER A 130 -23.32 5.41 -0.14
C SER A 130 -23.75 4.57 -1.35
N PRO A 131 -22.82 4.24 -2.27
CA PRO A 131 -23.09 3.30 -3.34
C PRO A 131 -23.06 1.83 -2.86
N TYR A 132 -22.51 1.56 -1.67
CA TYR A 132 -22.29 0.22 -1.13
C TYR A 132 -22.77 0.08 0.32
N SER A 133 -22.98 -1.15 0.77
CA SER A 133 -23.24 -1.42 2.20
C SER A 133 -21.95 -1.32 3.02
N ASP A 134 -22.08 -1.02 4.32
CA ASP A 134 -20.93 -1.00 5.25
C ASP A 134 -20.19 -2.35 5.26
N ARG A 135 -20.93 -3.47 5.16
CA ARG A 135 -20.37 -4.82 5.00
C ARG A 135 -19.47 -4.94 3.76
N LEU A 136 -19.96 -4.47 2.61
CA LEU A 136 -19.22 -4.56 1.35
C LEU A 136 -17.98 -3.64 1.34
N MET A 137 -18.09 -2.43 1.90
CA MET A 137 -16.95 -1.51 2.05
C MET A 137 -15.86 -2.09 2.97
N MET A 138 -16.25 -2.73 4.07
CA MET A 138 -15.30 -3.44 4.95
C MET A 138 -14.63 -4.60 4.22
N PHE A 139 -15.37 -5.44 3.50
CA PHE A 139 -14.80 -6.53 2.71
C PHE A 139 -13.78 -6.04 1.66
N HIS A 140 -14.13 -5.01 0.89
CA HIS A 140 -13.21 -4.41 -0.09
C HIS A 140 -11.95 -3.87 0.58
N THR A 141 -12.09 -3.22 1.74
CA THR A 141 -10.96 -2.70 2.50
C THR A 141 -10.06 -3.81 3.00
N THR A 142 -10.61 -4.91 3.50
CA THR A 142 -9.83 -6.09 3.95
C THR A 142 -9.04 -6.71 2.80
N ILE A 143 -9.65 -6.87 1.62
CA ILE A 143 -8.94 -7.37 0.42
C ILE A 143 -7.83 -6.40 0.02
N ALA A 144 -8.11 -5.09 0.05
CA ALA A 144 -7.11 -4.08 -0.26
C ALA A 144 -5.95 -4.12 0.76
N MET A 145 -6.23 -4.33 2.05
CA MET A 145 -5.19 -4.49 3.08
C MET A 145 -4.25 -5.66 2.78
N ALA A 146 -4.80 -6.82 2.38
CA ALA A 146 -3.97 -7.96 1.98
C ALA A 146 -3.03 -7.62 0.81
N ARG A 147 -3.49 -6.80 -0.16
CA ARG A 147 -2.67 -6.36 -1.29
C ARG A 147 -1.52 -5.44 -0.89
N ILE A 148 -1.75 -4.49 0.01
CA ILE A 148 -0.66 -3.60 0.48
C ILE A 148 0.34 -4.39 1.35
N ILE A 149 -0.11 -5.34 2.19
CA ILE A 149 0.79 -6.24 2.93
C ILE A 149 1.70 -7.01 1.96
N MET A 150 1.13 -7.55 0.88
CA MET A 150 1.89 -8.22 -0.16
C MET A 150 2.89 -7.27 -0.85
N ALA A 151 2.50 -6.02 -1.12
CA ALA A 151 3.40 -5.02 -1.71
C ALA A 151 4.60 -4.70 -0.79
N TYR A 152 4.37 -4.54 0.51
CA TYR A 152 5.47 -4.41 1.49
C TYR A 152 6.35 -5.66 1.52
N GLY A 153 5.75 -6.86 1.50
CA GLY A 153 6.49 -8.13 1.44
C GLY A 153 7.39 -8.25 0.21
N ILE A 154 6.90 -7.85 -0.97
CA ILE A 154 7.71 -7.78 -2.20
C ILE A 154 8.82 -6.73 -2.05
N GLY A 155 8.52 -5.57 -1.46
CA GLY A 155 9.56 -4.57 -1.17
C GLY A 155 10.66 -5.10 -0.26
N LEU A 156 10.32 -5.86 0.79
CA LEU A 156 11.30 -6.45 1.71
C LEU A 156 12.27 -7.41 1.00
N THR A 157 11.85 -8.10 -0.05
CA THR A 157 12.71 -9.04 -0.79
C THR A 157 13.53 -8.36 -1.89
N ASN A 158 13.12 -7.18 -2.37
CA ASN A 158 13.76 -6.48 -3.49
C ASN A 158 14.59 -5.26 -3.06
N ASN A 159 14.46 -4.79 -1.83
CA ASN A 159 15.25 -3.68 -1.31
C ASN A 159 16.51 -4.19 -0.60
N SER A 160 17.66 -3.68 -1.02
CA SER A 160 18.95 -4.08 -0.44
C SER A 160 19.36 -3.19 0.74
N ARG A 161 18.94 -1.93 0.72
CA ARG A 161 19.20 -0.94 1.78
C ARG A 161 18.46 -1.28 3.07
N LYS A 162 19.21 -1.41 4.18
CA LYS A 162 18.69 -1.86 5.47
C LYS A 162 17.74 -0.87 6.14
N ASP A 163 17.92 0.42 5.94
CA ASP A 163 17.01 1.46 6.42
C ASP A 163 15.62 1.30 5.79
N ILE A 164 15.56 1.07 4.47
CA ILE A 164 14.31 0.81 3.75
C ILE A 164 13.65 -0.47 4.25
N VAL A 165 14.42 -1.54 4.43
CA VAL A 165 13.91 -2.82 4.99
C VAL A 165 13.33 -2.61 6.40
N SER A 166 13.98 -1.79 7.23
CA SER A 166 13.49 -1.45 8.58
C SER A 166 12.15 -0.71 8.51
N ASP A 167 12.08 0.35 7.70
CA ASP A 167 10.86 1.12 7.52
C ASP A 167 9.74 0.24 6.96
N PHE A 168 9.99 -0.53 5.90
CA PHE A 168 8.99 -1.42 5.32
C PHE A 168 8.45 -2.44 6.34
N THR A 169 9.33 -3.01 7.16
CA THR A 169 8.92 -3.97 8.20
C THR A 169 8.04 -3.30 9.25
N ARG A 170 8.46 -2.14 9.75
CA ARG A 170 7.69 -1.36 10.74
C ARG A 170 6.31 -0.96 10.21
N LEU A 171 6.25 -0.41 9.00
CA LEU A 171 5.00 0.02 8.37
C LEU A 171 4.07 -1.17 8.06
N MET A 172 4.64 -2.33 7.70
CA MET A 172 3.87 -3.56 7.49
C MET A 172 3.23 -4.06 8.79
N VAL A 173 3.93 -3.99 9.92
CA VAL A 173 3.36 -4.37 11.23
C VAL A 173 2.16 -3.50 11.60
N GLU A 174 2.25 -2.18 11.39
CA GLU A 174 1.12 -1.26 11.62
C GLU A 174 -0.11 -1.64 10.76
N ILE A 175 0.11 -2.04 9.50
CA ILE A 175 -0.97 -2.48 8.61
C ILE A 175 -1.57 -3.82 9.08
N LEU A 176 -0.75 -4.75 9.57
CA LEU A 176 -1.22 -6.03 10.09
C LEU A 176 -2.13 -5.81 11.31
N GLU A 177 -1.72 -4.95 12.24
CA GLU A 177 -2.54 -4.56 13.40
C GLU A 177 -3.84 -3.89 12.96
N PHE A 178 -3.76 -2.90 12.06
CA PHE A 178 -4.95 -2.25 11.50
C PHE A 178 -5.91 -3.24 10.82
N SER A 179 -5.37 -4.22 10.09
CA SER A 179 -6.15 -5.25 9.40
C SER A 179 -6.87 -6.16 10.38
N LYS A 180 -6.19 -6.56 11.46
CA LYS A 180 -6.78 -7.35 12.54
C LYS A 180 -7.95 -6.63 13.19
N ASP A 181 -7.82 -5.35 13.49
CA ASP A 181 -8.94 -4.57 14.03
C ASP A 181 -10.13 -4.46 13.05
N GLY A 182 -9.85 -4.44 11.74
CA GLY A 182 -10.90 -4.47 10.72
C GLY A 182 -11.65 -5.80 10.71
N VAL A 183 -10.92 -6.90 10.88
CA VAL A 183 -11.49 -8.24 11.06
C VAL A 183 -12.31 -8.32 12.36
N ASP A 184 -11.83 -7.74 13.46
CA ASP A 184 -12.56 -7.68 14.73
C ASP A 184 -13.92 -6.96 14.56
N VAL A 185 -13.95 -5.85 13.82
CA VAL A 185 -15.22 -5.17 13.44
C VAL A 185 -16.12 -6.10 12.62
N MET A 186 -15.57 -6.82 11.64
CA MET A 186 -16.37 -7.74 10.83
C MET A 186 -16.93 -8.92 11.64
N ILE A 187 -16.21 -9.40 12.66
CA ILE A 187 -16.70 -10.43 13.59
C ILE A 187 -17.87 -9.89 14.41
N GLU A 188 -17.73 -8.70 14.98
CA GLU A 188 -18.76 -8.08 15.83
C GLU A 188 -20.10 -7.89 15.12
N TYR A 189 -20.07 -7.52 13.84
CA TYR A 189 -21.28 -7.35 13.03
C TYR A 189 -21.72 -8.64 12.31
N GLY A 190 -21.07 -9.78 12.54
CA GLY A 190 -21.41 -11.06 11.90
C GLY A 190 -21.19 -11.06 10.38
N TRP A 191 -20.23 -10.27 9.91
CA TRP A 191 -19.91 -10.13 8.49
C TRP A 191 -18.80 -11.06 8.01
N LEU A 192 -17.97 -11.57 8.92
CA LEU A 192 -16.86 -12.46 8.57
C LEU A 192 -17.33 -13.90 8.41
N GLU A 193 -17.15 -14.44 7.21
CA GLU A 193 -17.46 -15.83 6.90
C GLU A 193 -16.35 -16.76 7.39
N ARG A 194 -16.73 -17.89 7.99
CA ARG A 194 -15.78 -18.94 8.36
C ARG A 194 -15.37 -19.69 7.10
N VAL A 195 -14.09 -19.62 6.76
CA VAL A 195 -13.50 -20.46 5.70
C VAL A 195 -13.63 -21.93 6.13
N PRO A 196 -13.97 -22.87 5.23
CA PRO A 196 -14.04 -24.28 5.55
C PRO A 196 -12.75 -24.77 6.23
N GLN A 197 -12.90 -25.48 7.35
CA GLN A 197 -11.80 -26.01 8.14
C GLN A 197 -11.70 -27.53 7.96
N THR A 198 -10.50 -28.07 8.11
CA THR A 198 -10.33 -29.52 8.25
C THR A 198 -11.00 -29.99 9.55
N VAL A 199 -11.43 -31.25 9.56
CA VAL A 199 -12.00 -31.87 10.77
C VAL A 199 -10.92 -31.97 11.85
N ASN A 200 -11.25 -31.58 13.08
CA ASN A 200 -10.42 -31.80 14.25
C ASN A 200 -10.46 -33.30 14.61
N ARG A 201 -9.37 -34.03 14.35
CA ARG A 201 -9.33 -35.50 14.57
C ARG A 201 -9.32 -35.87 16.06
N GLU A 202 -8.86 -34.98 16.94
CA GLU A 202 -8.84 -35.21 18.40
C GLU A 202 -10.26 -35.13 19.00
N GLU A 203 -11.12 -34.29 18.41
CA GLU A 203 -12.55 -34.23 18.77
C GLU A 203 -13.35 -35.47 18.33
N LEU A 204 -12.77 -36.35 17.52
CA LEU A 204 -13.41 -37.58 17.04
C LEU A 204 -13.05 -38.83 17.86
N THR A 205 -12.05 -38.74 18.74
CA THR A 205 -11.64 -39.84 19.62
C THR A 205 -12.36 -39.70 20.95
N HIS A 206 -13.19 -40.69 21.30
CA HIS A 206 -13.80 -40.84 22.62
C HIS A 206 -12.84 -41.52 23.60
#